data_AF-A0A925KPM4-F1
#
_entry.id   AF-A0A925KPM4-F1
#
_cell.length_a   1.000
_cell.length_b   1.000
_cell.length_c   1.000
_cell.angle_alpha   90.00
_cell.angle_beta   90.00
_cell.angle_gamma   90.00
#
_symmetry.space_group_name_H-M   'P 1'
#
loop_
_entity.id
_entity.type
_entity.pdbx_description
1 polymer ?
#
loop_
_entity_poly.entity_id
_entity_poly.type
_entity_poly.pdbx_seq_one_letter_code
_entity_poly.pdbx_strand_id
1 'polypeptide(L)' 'MAKNETTSKKAASAASSVLKNQKSSTPAKTAAGSALTQTPDRAKGKKGK' A
#
# COMPACT_ATOMS: atom_id res chain seq x y z
N MET A 1 12.45 -12.61 -4.80
CA MET A 1 11.70 -11.36 -4.58
C MET A 1 12.03 -10.39 -5.71
N ALA A 2 11.04 -9.98 -6.48
CA ALA A 2 11.18 -8.94 -7.50
C ALA A 2 11.62 -7.65 -6.79
N LYS A 3 12.86 -7.21 -7.02
CA LYS A 3 13.53 -6.18 -6.20
C LYS A 3 13.05 -4.75 -6.46
N ASN A 4 12.08 -4.54 -7.35
CA ASN A 4 11.65 -3.21 -7.79
C ASN A 4 10.13 -3.06 -7.98
N GLU A 5 9.33 -4.12 -7.79
CA GLU A 5 7.88 -4.00 -7.88
C GLU A 5 7.34 -3.45 -6.59
N THR A 6 6.81 -2.25 -6.68
CA THR A 6 6.32 -1.47 -5.54
C THR A 6 4.90 -1.05 -5.79
N THR A 7 4.08 -1.07 -4.75
CA THR A 7 2.70 -0.61 -4.84
C THR A 7 2.72 0.87 -5.24
N SER A 8 2.05 1.21 -6.34
CA SER A 8 1.97 2.59 -6.82
C SER A 8 1.22 3.49 -5.82
N LYS A 9 1.47 4.80 -5.85
CA LYS A 9 0.80 5.79 -4.97
C LYS A 9 -0.74 5.70 -5.04
N LYS A 10 -1.29 5.40 -6.23
CA LYS A 10 -2.73 5.25 -6.43
C LYS A 10 -3.27 4.02 -5.71
N ALA A 11 -2.62 2.88 -5.90
CA ALA A 11 -2.98 1.63 -5.22
C ALA A 11 -2.87 1.75 -3.69
N ALA A 12 -1.83 2.43 -3.19
CA ALA A 12 -1.68 2.71 -1.77
C ALA A 12 -2.80 3.60 -1.21
N SER A 13 -3.24 4.61 -1.97
CA SER A 13 -4.34 5.49 -1.58
C SER A 13 -5.68 4.74 -1.53
N ALA A 14 -5.91 3.83 -2.48
CA ALA A 14 -7.07 2.94 -2.46
C ALA A 14 -7.01 1.99 -1.24
N ALA A 15 -5.87 1.35 -0.98
CA ALA A 15 -5.67 0.49 0.19
C ALA A 15 -5.91 1.23 1.52
N SER A 16 -5.42 2.47 1.65
CA SER A 16 -5.71 3.32 2.82
C SER A 16 -7.21 3.59 2.98
N SER A 17 -7.92 3.77 1.87
CA SER A 17 -9.37 3.99 1.90
C SER A 17 -10.14 2.74 2.33
N VAL A 18 -9.70 1.55 1.89
CA VAL A 18 -10.23 0.25 2.31
C VAL A 18 -10.07 0.03 3.82
N LEU A 19 -8.92 0.40 4.39
CA LEU A 19 -8.68 0.28 5.84
C LEU A 19 -9.56 1.24 6.66
N LYS A 20 -9.78 2.47 6.18
CA LYS A 20 -10.63 3.46 6.85
C LYS A 20 -12.12 3.14 6.73
N ASN A 21 -12.52 2.36 5.75
CA ASN A 21 -13.91 1.99 5.55
C ASN A 21 -14.34 0.92 6.57
N GLN A 22 -15.31 1.26 7.42
CA GLN A 22 -15.89 0.35 8.40
C GLN A 22 -16.67 -0.80 7.74
N LYS A 23 -17.21 -0.59 6.53
CA LYS A 23 -17.95 -1.59 5.75
C LYS A 23 -17.03 -2.58 5.00
N SER A 24 -15.71 -2.38 5.02
CA SER A 24 -14.78 -3.28 4.34
C SER A 24 -14.61 -4.60 5.12
N SER A 25 -14.72 -5.72 4.40
CA SER A 25 -14.53 -7.07 4.94
C SER A 25 -13.11 -7.29 5.46
N THR A 26 -12.95 -8.14 6.47
CA THR A 26 -11.66 -8.56 7.04
C THR A 26 -10.61 -8.94 5.99
N PRO A 27 -10.88 -9.83 5.01
CA PRO A 27 -9.88 -10.18 3.99
C PRO A 27 -9.44 -8.98 3.14
N ALA A 28 -10.34 -8.05 2.84
CA ALA A 28 -10.01 -6.84 2.07
C ALA A 28 -9.09 -5.91 2.87
N LYS A 29 -9.30 -5.80 4.19
CA LYS A 29 -8.40 -5.05 5.08
C LYS A 29 -7.02 -5.70 5.17
N THR A 30 -6.96 -7.03 5.25
CA THR A 30 -5.69 -7.76 5.24
C THR A 30 -4.91 -7.53 3.96
N ALA A 31 -5.56 -7.67 2.79
CA ALA A 31 -4.94 -7.42 1.50
C ALA A 31 -4.47 -5.97 1.34
N ALA A 32 -5.27 -5.00 1.83
CA ALA A 32 -4.89 -3.59 1.86
C ALA A 32 -3.66 -3.33 2.74
N GLY A 33 -3.56 -3.99 3.90
CA GLY A 33 -2.37 -3.95 4.75
C GLY A 33 -1.13 -4.51 4.05
N SER A 34 -1.25 -5.65 3.36
CA SER A 34 -0.18 -6.23 2.56
C SER A 34 0.28 -5.31 1.43
N ALA A 35 -0.65 -4.63 0.76
CA ALA A 35 -0.32 -3.65 -0.27
C ALA A 35 0.43 -2.44 0.31
N LEU A 36 0.06 -1.99 1.52
CA LEU A 36 0.71 -0.86 2.18
C LEU A 36 2.15 -1.16 2.63
N THR A 37 2.43 -2.38 3.11
CA THR A 37 3.82 -2.78 3.45
C THR A 37 4.72 -2.92 2.22
N GLN A 38 4.13 -3.21 1.05
CA GLN A 38 4.84 -3.21 -0.24
C GLN A 38 4.96 -1.82 -0.88
N THR A 39 4.36 -0.78 -0.28
CA THR A 39 4.57 0.60 -0.75
C THR A 39 5.93 1.10 -0.25
N PRO A 40 6.76 1.69 -1.11
CA PRO A 40 7.97 2.35 -0.69
C PRO A 40 7.60 3.54 0.19
N ASP A 41 8.29 3.66 1.31
CA ASP A 41 8.10 4.78 2.22
C ASP A 41 8.31 6.11 1.46
N ARG A 42 7.37 7.04 1.64
CA ARG A 42 7.36 8.33 0.93
C ARG A 42 8.60 9.16 1.24
N ALA A 43 9.29 8.93 2.37
CA ALA A 43 10.57 9.55 2.69
C ALA A 43 11.76 8.84 2.03
N LYS A 44 11.65 7.54 1.74
CA LYS A 44 12.71 6.76 1.07
C LYS A 44 12.72 6.91 -0.45
N GLY A 45 11.57 7.18 -1.08
CA GLY A 45 11.46 7.42 -2.52
C GLY A 45 12.05 8.73 -3.05
N LYS A 46 12.47 9.66 -2.16
CA LYS A 46 13.20 10.89 -2.54
C LYS A 46 14.73 10.77 -2.44
N LYS A 47 15.28 9.65 -1.93
CA LYS A 47 16.74 9.42 -1.78
C LYS A 47 17.30 8.44 -2.81
N GLY A 48 16.70 8.37 -3.99
CA GLY A 48 17.13 7.49 -5.07
C GLY A 48 16.81 8.09 -6.41
N LYS A 49 17.46 9.21 -6.72
CA LYS A 49 17.58 9.72 -8.08
C LYS A 49 18.99 10.23 -8.27
#